data_AF-A0A2X2BNF5-F1
#
_entry.id   AF-A0A2X2BNF5-F1
#
_cell.length_a   1.000
_cell.length_b   1.000
_cell.length_c   1.000
_cell.angle_alpha   90.00
_cell.angle_beta   90.00
_cell.angle_gamma   90.00
#
_symmetry.space_group_name_H-M   'P 1'
#
loop_
_entity.id
_entity.type
_entity.pdbx_description
1 polymer ?
#
loop_
_entity_poly.entity_id
_entity_poly.type
_entity_poly.pdbx_seq_one_letter_code
_entity_poly.pdbx_strand_id
1 'polypeptide(L)'
;MLDLFYNTPARRKFLRTEKTEFGHIDEVVRRIALSRFDVSINLTHNGKRVRQYRAAKETHQHHRRLSAICGNHFVDQAMQLTWEHGDLAIKGWVEHPLAPVQSSEIQYCYVNGRMMRDRLINHAIRQAYEGYLQGEQQPSYVLYLTVDPHQVDVNVHPAKHEVRFHESRLVHDFIYQAVLSVLRQVTEDTLSLDEEDNGALTATTFPENRQVAGEKCFFAALSSTSNLIYAKKEHGSLPRKCRKRVNRYAKESPKNARYTSVW
;
A
#
# COMPACT_ATOMS: atom_id res chain seq x y z
N MET A 1 -1.45 -27.91 -28.40
CA MET A 1 -0.82 -28.90 -27.51
C MET A 1 -1.93 -29.77 -26.95
N LEU A 2 -1.87 -31.08 -27.16
CA LEU A 2 -2.84 -32.05 -26.64
C LEU A 2 -2.12 -32.89 -25.58
N ASP A 3 -2.81 -33.25 -24.50
CA ASP A 3 -2.33 -34.12 -23.41
C ASP A 3 -0.98 -33.73 -22.78
N LEU A 4 -0.94 -32.56 -22.14
CA LEU A 4 0.23 -32.09 -21.38
C LEU A 4 0.64 -33.11 -20.30
N PHE A 5 1.93 -33.48 -20.28
CA PHE A 5 2.55 -34.46 -19.36
C PHE A 5 2.13 -35.94 -19.52
N TYR A 6 1.58 -36.36 -20.66
CA TYR A 6 1.22 -37.77 -20.88
C TYR A 6 2.43 -38.72 -20.72
N ASN A 7 3.60 -38.35 -21.24
CA ASN A 7 4.86 -39.11 -21.15
C ASN A 7 5.56 -39.03 -19.79
N THR A 8 5.10 -38.16 -18.89
CA THR A 8 5.76 -37.89 -17.61
C THR A 8 4.75 -38.02 -16.47
N PRO A 9 4.38 -39.25 -16.07
CA PRO A 9 3.28 -39.48 -15.12
C PRO A 9 3.53 -38.82 -13.75
N ALA A 10 4.79 -38.70 -13.33
CA ALA A 10 5.16 -37.98 -12.11
C ALA A 10 4.77 -36.50 -12.18
N ARG A 11 5.03 -35.81 -13.31
CA ARG A 11 4.65 -34.40 -13.51
C ARG A 11 3.14 -34.21 -13.59
N ARG A 12 2.44 -35.16 -14.22
CA ARG A 12 0.97 -35.13 -14.32
C ARG A 12 0.28 -35.12 -12.94
N LYS A 13 0.88 -35.75 -11.94
CA LYS A 13 0.35 -35.74 -10.55
C LYS A 13 0.41 -34.35 -9.88
N PHE A 14 1.23 -33.42 -10.38
CA PHE A 14 1.29 -32.04 -9.86
C PHE A 14 0.20 -31.14 -10.44
N LEU A 15 -0.49 -31.56 -11.51
CA LEU A 15 -1.62 -30.81 -12.04
C LEU A 15 -2.71 -30.71 -10.97
N ARG A 16 -3.17 -29.49 -10.75
CA ARG A 16 -4.32 -29.20 -9.90
C ARG A 16 -5.61 -29.38 -10.70
N THR A 17 -6.73 -28.96 -10.12
CA THR A 17 -8.03 -28.97 -10.82
C THR A 17 -7.99 -28.11 -12.08
N GLU A 18 -8.82 -28.43 -13.07
CA GLU A 18 -8.96 -27.64 -14.31
C GLU A 18 -9.21 -26.15 -14.01
N LYS A 19 -10.07 -25.85 -13.03
CA LYS A 19 -10.38 -24.48 -12.60
C LYS A 19 -9.13 -23.73 -12.10
N THR A 20 -8.30 -24.38 -11.28
CA THR A 20 -7.07 -23.77 -10.74
C THR A 20 -6.00 -23.56 -11.80
N GLU A 21 -5.80 -24.55 -12.68
CA GLU A 21 -4.84 -24.44 -13.78
C GLU A 21 -5.28 -23.34 -14.77
N PHE A 22 -6.58 -23.30 -15.09
CA PHE A 22 -7.14 -22.21 -15.88
C PHE A 22 -6.95 -20.85 -15.21
N GLY A 23 -7.10 -20.75 -13.89
CA GLY A 23 -6.80 -19.53 -13.13
C GLY A 23 -5.35 -19.08 -13.29
N HIS A 24 -4.39 -20.00 -13.31
CA HIS A 24 -2.99 -19.68 -13.59
C HIS A 24 -2.76 -19.21 -15.02
N ILE A 25 -3.43 -19.83 -16.01
CA ILE A 25 -3.39 -19.38 -17.40
C ILE A 25 -3.98 -17.98 -17.54
N ASP A 26 -5.12 -17.74 -16.91
CA ASP A 26 -5.81 -16.45 -16.91
C ASP A 26 -4.93 -15.33 -16.36
N GLU A 27 -4.23 -15.59 -15.25
CA GLU A 27 -3.28 -14.67 -14.63
C GLU A 27 -2.08 -14.37 -15.53
N VAL A 28 -1.51 -15.37 -16.21
CA VAL A 28 -0.41 -15.17 -17.17
C VAL A 28 -0.87 -14.34 -18.36
N VAL A 29 -2.05 -14.64 -18.90
CA VAL A 29 -2.64 -13.87 -20.01
C VAL A 29 -2.87 -12.42 -19.61
N ARG A 30 -3.35 -12.18 -18.39
CA ARG A 30 -3.54 -10.83 -17.84
C ARG A 30 -2.23 -10.04 -17.78
N ARG A 31 -1.16 -10.67 -17.30
CA ARG A 31 0.19 -10.08 -17.25
C ARG A 31 0.74 -9.72 -18.62
N ILE A 32 0.55 -10.60 -19.61
CA ILE A 32 0.98 -10.37 -21.00
C ILE A 32 0.16 -9.22 -21.62
N ALA A 33 -1.14 -9.16 -21.35
CA ALA A 33 -2.02 -8.13 -21.88
C ALA A 33 -1.67 -6.71 -21.43
N LEU A 34 -1.10 -6.56 -20.22
CA LEU A 34 -0.55 -5.31 -19.69
C LEU A 34 0.86 -4.99 -20.19
N SER A 35 1.69 -5.99 -20.48
CA SER A 35 3.03 -5.76 -21.06
C SER A 35 2.95 -5.15 -22.47
N ARG A 36 1.98 -5.60 -23.28
CA ARG A 36 1.85 -5.23 -24.70
C ARG A 36 0.45 -4.72 -25.05
N PHE A 37 0.25 -3.40 -24.93
CA PHE A 37 -0.99 -2.72 -25.29
C PHE A 37 -1.31 -2.79 -26.79
N ASP A 38 -0.31 -2.94 -27.63
CA ASP A 38 -0.40 -3.00 -29.09
C ASP A 38 -1.02 -4.30 -29.63
N VAL A 39 -0.98 -5.39 -28.87
CA VAL A 39 -1.43 -6.71 -29.31
C VAL A 39 -2.86 -6.99 -28.86
N SER A 40 -3.70 -7.54 -29.74
CA SER A 40 -5.02 -8.07 -29.36
C SER A 40 -4.92 -9.51 -28.86
N ILE A 41 -5.55 -9.83 -27.72
CA ILE A 41 -5.47 -11.14 -27.08
C ILE A 41 -6.88 -11.66 -26.82
N ASN A 42 -7.17 -12.88 -27.27
CA ASN A 42 -8.43 -13.58 -27.00
C ASN A 42 -8.14 -14.87 -26.23
N LEU A 43 -8.84 -15.11 -25.12
CA LEU A 43 -8.75 -16.33 -24.33
C LEU A 43 -10.10 -17.06 -24.35
N THR A 44 -10.08 -18.31 -24.82
CA THR A 44 -11.24 -19.20 -24.88
C THR A 44 -10.99 -20.45 -24.05
N HIS A 45 -11.99 -20.87 -23.28
CA HIS A 45 -11.95 -22.08 -22.47
C HIS A 45 -13.19 -22.92 -22.76
N ASN A 46 -13.01 -24.20 -23.09
CA ASN A 46 -14.10 -25.15 -23.40
C ASN A 46 -15.16 -24.59 -24.37
N GLY A 47 -14.71 -23.95 -25.45
CA GLY A 47 -15.57 -23.35 -26.47
C GLY A 47 -16.21 -22.01 -26.10
N LYS A 48 -16.09 -21.55 -24.85
CA LYS A 48 -16.59 -20.24 -24.40
C LYS A 48 -15.46 -19.21 -24.38
N ARG A 49 -15.72 -18.02 -24.92
CA ARG A 49 -14.80 -16.89 -24.82
C ARG A 49 -14.83 -16.33 -23.40
N VAL A 50 -13.68 -16.36 -22.73
CA VAL A 50 -13.53 -15.90 -21.34
C VAL A 50 -13.00 -14.47 -21.30
N ARG A 51 -11.98 -14.15 -22.11
CA ARG A 51 -11.42 -12.79 -22.18
C ARG A 51 -11.19 -12.33 -23.62
N GLN A 52 -11.30 -11.03 -23.82
CA GLN A 52 -10.99 -10.36 -25.07
C GLN A 52 -10.38 -8.99 -24.78
N TYR A 53 -9.10 -8.84 -25.09
CA TYR A 53 -8.35 -7.61 -24.98
C TYR A 53 -8.06 -7.08 -26.39
N ARG A 54 -8.64 -5.94 -26.76
CA ARG A 54 -8.42 -5.31 -28.07
C ARG A 54 -7.17 -4.45 -28.05
N ALA A 55 -6.39 -4.48 -29.14
CA ALA A 55 -5.23 -3.62 -29.35
C ALA A 55 -5.57 -2.16 -29.04
N ALA A 56 -4.69 -1.51 -28.28
CA ALA A 56 -4.88 -0.18 -27.75
C ALA A 56 -3.70 0.69 -28.20
N LYS A 57 -3.93 1.58 -29.18
CA LYS A 57 -2.91 2.46 -29.76
C LYS A 57 -2.88 3.84 -29.10
N GLU A 58 -4.05 4.31 -28.67
CA GLU A 58 -4.25 5.61 -28.04
C GLU A 58 -4.25 5.51 -26.52
N THR A 59 -3.90 6.60 -25.83
CA THR A 59 -3.88 6.68 -24.35
C THR A 59 -5.25 6.33 -23.74
N HIS A 60 -6.35 6.81 -24.33
CA HIS A 60 -7.70 6.47 -23.85
C HIS A 60 -8.00 4.96 -23.91
N GLN A 61 -7.39 4.26 -24.88
CA GLN A 61 -7.55 2.81 -25.03
C GLN A 61 -6.68 2.06 -24.03
N HIS A 62 -5.54 2.61 -23.62
CA HIS A 62 -4.70 2.05 -22.55
C HIS A 62 -5.46 2.03 -21.23
N HIS A 63 -6.13 3.13 -20.86
CA HIS A 63 -6.98 3.18 -19.66
C HIS A 63 -8.14 2.19 -19.71
N ARG A 64 -8.82 2.06 -20.86
CA ARG A 64 -9.88 1.04 -21.04
C ARG A 64 -9.35 -0.37 -20.86
N ARG A 65 -8.16 -0.67 -21.38
CA ARG A 65 -7.54 -1.98 -21.20
C ARG A 65 -7.14 -2.21 -19.74
N LEU A 66 -6.59 -1.21 -19.08
CA LEU A 66 -6.24 -1.26 -17.66
C LEU A 66 -7.47 -1.57 -16.81
N SER A 67 -8.58 -0.87 -17.02
CA SER A 67 -9.88 -1.13 -16.34
C SER A 67 -10.40 -2.55 -16.62
N ALA A 68 -10.30 -3.04 -17.86
CA ALA A 68 -10.72 -4.41 -18.20
C ALA A 68 -9.85 -5.51 -17.55
N ILE A 69 -8.64 -5.16 -17.11
CA ILE A 69 -7.67 -6.09 -16.52
C ILE A 69 -7.69 -6.02 -14.99
N CYS A 70 -7.48 -4.82 -14.44
CA CYS A 70 -7.37 -4.54 -13.01
C CYS A 70 -8.73 -4.25 -12.35
N GLY A 71 -9.78 -4.05 -13.13
CA GLY A 71 -11.09 -3.61 -12.64
C GLY A 71 -11.20 -2.09 -12.53
N ASN A 72 -12.45 -1.60 -12.46
CA ASN A 72 -12.72 -0.16 -12.38
C ASN A 72 -12.21 0.45 -11.09
N HIS A 73 -12.38 -0.25 -9.96
CA HIS A 73 -11.93 0.23 -8.66
C HIS A 73 -10.43 0.58 -8.65
N PHE A 74 -9.59 -0.24 -9.28
CA PHE A 74 -8.16 0.08 -9.35
C PHE A 74 -7.94 1.37 -10.15
N VAL A 75 -8.63 1.56 -11.27
CA VAL A 75 -8.47 2.75 -12.12
C VAL A 75 -8.99 4.01 -11.43
N ASP A 76 -10.06 3.91 -10.66
CA ASP A 76 -10.64 5.03 -9.90
C ASP A 76 -9.70 5.52 -8.79
N GLN A 77 -8.88 4.62 -8.23
CA GLN A 77 -7.90 4.91 -7.18
C GLN A 77 -6.45 4.97 -7.71
N ALA A 78 -6.26 4.88 -9.03
CA ALA A 78 -4.93 4.81 -9.64
C ALA A 78 -4.32 6.20 -9.77
N MET A 79 -3.19 6.40 -9.11
CA MET A 79 -2.35 7.58 -9.25
C MET A 79 -1.30 7.32 -10.32
N GLN A 80 -1.20 8.21 -11.30
CA GLN A 80 -0.22 8.07 -12.37
C GLN A 80 1.18 8.40 -11.86
N LEU A 81 2.13 7.49 -12.07
CA LEU A 81 3.54 7.65 -11.75
C LEU A 81 4.33 7.86 -13.04
N THR A 82 5.13 8.91 -13.10
CA THR A 82 6.14 9.12 -14.15
C THR A 82 7.36 9.78 -13.52
N TRP A 83 8.50 9.10 -13.57
CA TRP A 83 9.74 9.56 -12.95
C TRP A 83 10.94 9.07 -13.77
N GLU A 84 11.92 9.93 -14.00
CA GLU A 84 13.07 9.65 -14.86
C GLU A 84 14.36 10.19 -14.22
N HIS A 85 15.43 9.41 -14.28
CA HIS A 85 16.76 9.77 -13.77
C HIS A 85 17.85 9.05 -14.58
N GLY A 86 18.55 9.80 -15.44
CA GLY A 86 19.57 9.22 -16.31
C GLY A 86 18.99 8.13 -17.21
N ASP A 87 19.57 6.93 -17.16
CA ASP A 87 19.13 5.77 -17.93
C ASP A 87 18.00 4.96 -17.27
N LEU A 88 17.49 5.44 -16.12
CA LEU A 88 16.35 4.85 -15.42
C LEU A 88 15.09 5.67 -15.65
N ALA A 89 14.01 5.00 -16.04
CA ALA A 89 12.69 5.60 -16.09
C ALA A 89 11.66 4.64 -15.51
N ILE A 90 10.74 5.17 -14.70
CA ILE A 90 9.59 4.43 -14.19
C ILE A 90 8.31 5.14 -14.58
N LYS A 91 7.37 4.36 -15.11
CA LYS A 91 6.05 4.82 -15.52
C LYS A 91 5.01 3.83 -15.01
N GLY A 92 3.78 4.27 -14.79
CA GLY A 92 2.69 3.36 -14.46
C GLY A 92 1.68 3.97 -13.52
N TRP A 93 1.08 3.11 -12.70
CA TRP A 93 0.02 3.46 -11.78
C TRP A 93 0.25 2.80 -10.42
N VAL A 94 0.02 3.56 -9.36
CA VAL A 94 0.06 3.10 -7.98
C VAL A 94 -1.27 3.41 -7.30
N GLU A 95 -1.78 2.52 -6.47
CA GLU A 95 -3.07 2.70 -5.81
C GLU A 95 -2.96 3.69 -4.64
N HIS A 96 -4.03 4.48 -4.46
CA HIS A 96 -4.15 5.39 -3.33
C HIS A 96 -4.02 4.65 -1.99
N PRO A 97 -3.25 5.15 -1.01
CA PRO A 97 -3.03 4.45 0.26
C PRO A 97 -4.30 4.28 1.10
N LEU A 98 -5.29 5.16 0.95
CA LEU A 98 -6.59 5.07 1.63
C LEU A 98 -7.62 4.21 0.88
N ALA A 99 -7.23 3.58 -0.24
CA ALA A 99 -8.13 2.71 -0.98
C ALA A 99 -8.51 1.48 -0.14
N PRO A 100 -9.75 0.98 -0.24
CA PRO A 100 -10.18 -0.16 0.54
C PRO A 100 -9.47 -1.43 0.05
N VAL A 101 -9.17 -2.32 1.00
CA VAL A 101 -8.45 -3.56 0.72
C VAL A 101 -9.23 -4.43 -0.26
N GLN A 102 -8.61 -4.72 -1.41
CA GLN A 102 -9.16 -5.65 -2.38
C GLN A 102 -8.74 -7.09 -2.08
N SER A 103 -9.63 -8.04 -2.39
CA SER A 103 -9.31 -9.48 -2.32
C SER A 103 -8.35 -9.94 -3.41
N SER A 104 -8.14 -9.16 -4.47
CA SER A 104 -7.24 -9.48 -5.58
C SER A 104 -5.95 -8.68 -5.44
N GLU A 105 -4.82 -9.38 -5.30
CA GLU A 105 -3.50 -8.75 -5.21
C GLU A 105 -3.02 -8.32 -6.61
N ILE A 106 -3.18 -7.03 -6.93
CA ILE A 106 -2.75 -6.47 -8.22
C ILE A 106 -1.31 -5.95 -8.05
N GLN A 107 -0.35 -6.81 -8.35
CA GLN A 107 1.07 -6.45 -8.31
C GLN A 107 1.74 -6.85 -9.61
N TYR A 108 1.87 -5.87 -10.50
CA TYR A 108 2.46 -6.04 -11.82
C TYR A 108 3.66 -5.13 -11.99
N CYS A 109 4.83 -5.74 -12.11
CA CYS A 109 6.08 -5.05 -12.43
C CYS A 109 6.58 -5.53 -13.78
N TYR A 110 7.06 -4.59 -14.59
CA TYR A 110 7.69 -4.85 -15.87
C TYR A 110 9.06 -4.20 -15.93
N VAL A 111 10.06 -4.93 -16.42
CA VAL A 111 11.40 -4.40 -16.69
C VAL A 111 11.66 -4.54 -18.18
N ASN A 112 11.86 -3.44 -18.89
CA ASN A 112 12.02 -3.41 -20.35
C ASN A 112 10.93 -4.21 -21.10
N GLY A 113 9.69 -4.10 -20.61
CA GLY A 113 8.52 -4.80 -21.15
C GLY A 113 8.35 -6.26 -20.74
N ARG A 114 9.30 -6.87 -20.01
CA ARG A 114 9.14 -8.25 -19.48
C ARG A 114 8.47 -8.23 -18.12
N MET A 115 7.54 -9.15 -17.88
CA MET A 115 6.92 -9.32 -16.56
C MET A 115 7.94 -9.85 -15.56
N MET A 116 8.10 -9.17 -14.43
CA MET A 116 9.04 -9.53 -13.38
C MET A 116 8.33 -9.64 -12.03
N ARG A 117 8.83 -10.50 -11.14
CA ARG A 117 8.44 -10.60 -9.73
C ARG A 117 9.70 -10.54 -8.87
N ASP A 118 10.37 -9.39 -8.91
CA ASP A 118 11.60 -9.21 -8.17
C ASP A 118 11.33 -8.73 -6.74
N ARG A 119 12.08 -9.29 -5.79
CA ARG A 119 11.95 -8.99 -4.36
C ARG A 119 12.41 -7.58 -4.04
N LEU A 120 13.44 -7.09 -4.74
CA LEU A 120 13.99 -5.75 -4.52
C LEU A 120 12.96 -4.67 -4.86
N ILE A 121 12.32 -4.79 -6.03
CA ILE A 121 11.27 -3.86 -6.46
C ILE A 121 10.10 -3.87 -5.47
N ASN A 122 9.62 -5.08 -5.10
CA ASN A 122 8.51 -5.21 -4.16
C ASN A 122 8.85 -4.62 -2.79
N HIS A 123 10.09 -4.78 -2.33
CA HIS A 123 10.54 -4.21 -1.06
C HIS A 123 10.59 -2.68 -1.12
N ALA A 124 11.13 -2.09 -2.18
CA ALA A 124 11.20 -0.63 -2.36
C ALA A 124 9.81 0.01 -2.32
N ILE A 125 8.85 -0.59 -3.04
CA ILE A 125 7.46 -0.11 -3.05
C ILE A 125 6.85 -0.24 -1.65
N ARG A 126 6.99 -1.41 -1.01
CA ARG A 126 6.46 -1.63 0.34
C ARG A 126 7.02 -0.65 1.36
N GLN A 127 8.31 -0.34 1.27
CA GLN A 127 8.97 0.65 2.12
C GLN A 127 8.42 2.06 1.89
N ALA A 128 8.10 2.44 0.65
CA ALA A 128 7.47 3.73 0.36
C ALA A 128 6.06 3.86 0.99
N TYR A 129 5.35 2.74 1.13
CA TYR A 129 4.02 2.67 1.71
C TYR A 129 3.98 2.44 3.24
N GLU A 130 5.13 2.21 3.89
CA GLU A 130 5.20 1.82 5.32
C GLU A 130 4.57 2.86 6.27
N GLY A 131 4.61 4.14 5.91
CA GLY A 131 3.98 5.23 6.68
C GLY A 131 2.48 5.38 6.44
N TYR A 132 1.93 4.74 5.41
CA TYR A 132 0.55 4.94 4.96
C TYR A 132 -0.33 3.71 5.18
N LEU A 133 0.22 2.51 4.99
CA LEU A 133 -0.52 1.26 5.15
C LEU A 133 -0.57 0.84 6.62
N GLN A 134 -1.72 0.35 7.05
CA GLN A 134 -1.89 -0.21 8.39
C GLN A 134 -1.83 -1.74 8.35
N GLY A 135 -0.99 -2.35 9.21
CA GLY A 135 -0.93 -3.80 9.37
C GLY A 135 -0.27 -4.53 8.19
N GLU A 136 -0.90 -5.60 7.70
CA GLU A 136 -0.33 -6.50 6.67
C GLU A 136 -0.83 -6.19 5.24
N GLN A 137 -1.38 -5.00 5.04
CA GLN A 137 -1.88 -4.57 3.73
C GLN A 137 -0.75 -4.55 2.70
N GLN A 138 -1.07 -4.92 1.46
CA GLN A 138 -0.17 -4.83 0.32
C GLN A 138 -0.65 -3.72 -0.62
N PRO A 139 0.26 -2.88 -1.13
CA PRO A 139 -0.11 -1.89 -2.13
C PRO A 139 -0.41 -2.59 -3.47
N SER A 140 -1.43 -2.09 -4.17
CA SER A 140 -1.67 -2.48 -5.55
C SER A 140 -0.96 -1.53 -6.51
N TYR A 141 -0.31 -2.07 -7.54
CA TYR A 141 0.42 -1.25 -8.51
C TYR A 141 0.61 -1.97 -9.85
N VAL A 142 0.80 -1.15 -10.89
CA VAL A 142 1.19 -1.56 -12.24
C VAL A 142 2.32 -0.65 -12.70
N LEU A 143 3.56 -1.15 -12.65
CA LEU A 143 4.77 -0.37 -12.86
C LEU A 143 5.60 -0.90 -14.03
N TYR A 144 6.12 0.04 -14.82
CA TYR A 144 6.98 -0.20 -15.97
C TYR A 144 8.30 0.51 -15.73
N LEU A 145 9.34 -0.28 -15.47
CA LEU A 145 10.72 0.16 -15.33
C LEU A 145 11.45 0.00 -16.66
N THR A 146 12.10 1.06 -17.10
CA THR A 146 13.01 1.11 -18.24
C THR A 146 14.42 1.32 -17.71
N VAL A 147 15.33 0.45 -18.09
CA VAL A 147 16.74 0.45 -17.65
C VAL A 147 17.62 0.06 -18.84
N ASP A 148 18.85 0.57 -18.90
CA ASP A 148 19.86 0.05 -19.83
C ASP A 148 19.98 -1.48 -19.71
N PRO A 149 19.79 -2.25 -20.81
CA PRO A 149 19.96 -3.69 -20.83
C PRO A 149 21.31 -4.20 -20.28
N HIS A 150 22.38 -3.40 -20.32
CA HIS A 150 23.68 -3.80 -19.77
C HIS A 150 23.70 -3.79 -18.22
N GLN A 151 22.80 -3.03 -17.60
CA GLN A 151 22.70 -2.90 -16.15
C GLN A 151 21.76 -3.97 -15.53
N VAL A 152 21.14 -4.82 -16.37
CA VAL A 152 20.15 -5.83 -15.94
C VAL A 152 20.51 -7.21 -16.47
N ASP A 153 20.78 -8.15 -15.57
CA ASP A 153 20.93 -9.57 -15.91
C ASP A 153 19.59 -10.31 -15.73
N VAL A 154 19.04 -10.78 -16.86
CA VAL A 154 17.79 -11.57 -16.91
C VAL A 154 18.06 -13.08 -16.80
N ASN A 155 19.32 -13.53 -16.89
CA ASN A 155 19.70 -14.94 -16.92
C ASN A 155 19.91 -15.53 -15.51
N VAL A 156 19.12 -15.11 -14.53
CA VAL A 156 19.29 -15.50 -13.11
C VAL A 156 18.39 -16.67 -12.72
N HIS A 157 17.18 -16.75 -13.27
CA HIS A 157 16.20 -17.79 -12.94
C HIS A 157 15.77 -18.56 -14.21
N PRO A 158 15.56 -19.89 -14.17
CA PRO A 158 15.16 -20.67 -15.35
C PRO A 158 13.83 -20.21 -15.96
N ALA A 159 12.90 -19.74 -15.13
CA ALA A 159 11.62 -19.14 -15.58
C ALA A 159 11.71 -17.63 -15.89
N LYS A 160 12.88 -17.00 -15.72
CA LYS A 160 13.14 -15.57 -15.97
C LYS A 160 12.19 -14.61 -15.24
N HIS A 161 11.72 -15.01 -14.05
CA HIS A 161 10.82 -14.21 -13.20
C HIS A 161 11.56 -13.23 -12.29
N GLU A 162 12.87 -13.38 -12.17
CA GLU A 162 13.76 -12.56 -11.32
C GLU A 162 14.87 -11.98 -12.19
N VAL A 163 15.33 -10.77 -11.84
CA VAL A 163 16.45 -10.08 -12.48
C VAL A 163 17.47 -9.70 -11.43
N ARG A 164 18.74 -9.57 -11.85
CA ARG A 164 19.79 -8.99 -11.03
C ARG A 164 20.22 -7.67 -11.64
N PHE A 165 20.08 -6.59 -10.87
CA PHE A 165 20.59 -5.28 -11.24
C PHE A 165 22.06 -5.16 -10.85
N HIS A 166 22.89 -4.63 -11.74
CA HIS A 166 24.28 -4.28 -11.42
C HIS A 166 24.33 -3.28 -10.25
N GLU A 167 23.52 -2.22 -10.35
CA GLU A 167 23.39 -1.18 -9.32
C GLU A 167 22.09 -1.35 -8.51
N SER A 168 21.98 -2.46 -7.78
CA SER A 168 20.78 -2.83 -7.02
C SER A 168 20.29 -1.73 -6.06
N ARG A 169 21.22 -1.05 -5.35
CA ARG A 169 20.86 0.03 -4.41
C ARG A 169 20.28 1.25 -5.11
N LEU A 170 20.87 1.65 -6.24
CA LEU A 170 20.41 2.81 -6.99
C LEU A 170 19.00 2.57 -7.52
N VAL A 171 18.73 1.38 -8.09
CA VAL A 171 17.39 1.01 -8.56
C VAL A 171 16.37 0.98 -7.42
N HIS A 172 16.76 0.45 -6.26
CA HIS A 172 15.90 0.43 -5.07
C HIS A 172 15.51 1.85 -4.65
N ASP A 173 16.49 2.73 -4.46
CA ASP A 173 16.28 4.09 -3.99
C ASP A 173 15.50 4.91 -5.01
N PHE A 174 15.76 4.70 -6.31
CA PHE A 174 15.01 5.30 -7.40
C PHE A 174 13.51 4.96 -7.33
N ILE A 175 13.16 3.68 -7.19
CA ILE A 175 11.76 3.25 -7.09
C ILE A 175 11.12 3.79 -5.81
N TYR A 176 11.83 3.71 -4.69
CA TYR A 176 11.35 4.22 -3.41
C TYR A 176 11.00 5.72 -3.49
N GLN A 177 11.92 6.54 -4.01
CA GLN A 177 11.70 7.98 -4.15
C GLN A 177 10.57 8.31 -5.11
N ALA A 178 10.47 7.61 -6.23
CA ALA A 178 9.42 7.82 -7.23
C ALA A 178 8.02 7.53 -6.68
N VAL A 179 7.86 6.43 -5.94
CA VAL A 179 6.58 6.09 -5.30
C VAL A 179 6.28 7.07 -4.17
N LEU A 180 7.27 7.38 -3.33
CA LEU A 180 7.10 8.29 -2.20
C LEU A 180 6.71 9.71 -2.65
N SER A 181 7.27 10.21 -3.76
CA SER A 181 6.94 11.54 -4.28
C SER A 181 5.48 11.64 -4.71
N VAL A 182 4.94 10.60 -5.38
CA VAL A 182 3.53 10.55 -5.77
C VAL A 182 2.62 10.46 -4.55
N LEU A 183 2.97 9.63 -3.57
CA LEU A 183 2.18 9.51 -2.33
C LEU A 183 2.12 10.82 -1.55
N ARG A 184 3.24 11.56 -1.48
CA ARG A 184 3.28 12.87 -0.82
C ARG A 184 2.41 13.89 -1.54
N GLN A 185 2.52 13.98 -2.85
CA GLN A 185 1.75 14.92 -3.65
C GLN A 185 0.24 14.76 -3.40
N VAL A 186 -0.26 13.52 -3.40
CA VAL A 186 -1.69 13.28 -3.17
C VAL A 186 -2.12 13.52 -1.72
N THR A 187 -1.22 13.29 -0.76
CA THR A 187 -1.49 13.63 0.64
C THR A 187 -1.63 15.15 0.82
N GLU A 188 -0.77 15.93 0.18
CA GLU A 188 -0.81 17.40 0.21
C GLU A 188 -2.07 17.95 -0.49
N ASP A 189 -2.44 17.38 -1.65
CA ASP A 189 -3.67 17.74 -2.36
C ASP A 189 -4.92 17.53 -1.47
N THR A 190 -4.96 16.44 -0.71
CA THR A 190 -6.08 16.13 0.21
C THR A 190 -6.18 17.17 1.34
N LEU A 191 -5.06 17.66 1.85
CA LEU A 191 -5.03 18.64 2.95
C LEU A 191 -5.40 20.06 2.48
N SER A 192 -5.15 20.38 1.21
CA SER A 192 -5.42 21.72 0.66
C SER A 192 -6.91 22.01 0.41
N LEU A 193 -7.76 20.97 0.35
CA LEU A 193 -9.20 21.11 0.08
C LEU A 193 -10.04 21.44 1.32
N ASP A 194 -9.45 21.42 2.51
CA ASP A 194 -10.15 21.70 3.77
C ASP A 194 -9.97 23.16 4.27
N GLU A 195 -9.17 23.99 3.59
CA GLU A 195 -8.91 25.38 4.01
C GLU A 195 -9.85 26.44 3.39
N GLU A 196 -10.75 26.07 2.46
CA GLU A 196 -11.71 26.99 1.83
C GLU A 196 -13.18 26.78 2.27
N ASP A 197 -13.48 26.53 3.55
CA ASP A 197 -14.80 26.90 4.10
C ASP A 197 -14.82 27.02 5.63
N ASN A 198 -14.14 28.03 6.20
CA ASN A 198 -14.47 28.57 7.52
C ASN A 198 -14.28 30.09 7.58
N GLY A 199 -14.81 30.76 6.57
CA GLY A 199 -15.03 32.21 6.54
C GLY A 199 -16.41 32.60 7.10
N ALA A 200 -16.81 32.05 8.26
CA ALA A 200 -17.99 32.51 8.97
C ALA A 200 -17.76 32.44 10.49
N LEU A 201 -16.88 33.31 10.98
CA LEU A 201 -16.94 33.79 12.36
C LEU A 201 -18.33 34.44 12.55
N THR A 202 -19.30 33.65 12.98
CA THR A 202 -20.55 34.17 13.52
C THR A 202 -20.17 34.86 14.82
N ALA A 203 -19.95 36.17 14.74
CA ALA A 203 -19.89 37.03 15.90
C ALA A 203 -21.18 36.79 16.69
N THR A 204 -21.10 36.07 17.80
CA THR A 204 -22.16 36.10 18.81
C THR A 204 -22.18 37.52 19.35
N THR A 205 -22.97 38.38 18.72
CA THR A 205 -23.39 39.65 19.28
C THR A 205 -24.09 39.34 20.60
N PHE A 206 -23.39 39.56 21.70
CA PHE A 206 -24.02 39.69 23.00
C PHE A 206 -25.10 40.77 22.88
N PRO A 207 -26.36 40.52 23.28
CA PRO A 207 -27.35 41.58 23.26
C PRO A 207 -26.98 42.59 24.36
N GLU A 208 -26.76 43.82 23.94
CA GLU A 208 -26.63 45.01 24.79
C GLU A 208 -27.85 45.08 25.73
N ASN A 209 -27.63 44.83 27.03
CA ASN A 209 -28.64 45.06 28.04
C ASN A 209 -28.87 46.56 28.18
N ARG A 210 -29.86 47.02 27.42
CA ARG A 210 -30.73 48.19 27.59
C ARG A 210 -30.60 48.87 28.97
N GLN A 211 -29.99 50.05 29.00
CA GLN A 211 -30.22 51.01 30.08
C GLN A 211 -31.63 51.61 29.93
N VAL A 212 -32.46 51.48 30.97
CA VAL A 212 -33.57 52.41 31.21
C VAL A 212 -33.54 52.85 32.67
N ALA A 213 -33.72 54.16 32.81
CA ALA A 213 -33.70 54.98 34.00
C ALA A 213 -34.68 54.53 35.11
N GLY A 214 -34.24 54.76 36.33
CA GLY A 214 -35.07 54.71 37.53
C GLY A 214 -34.24 54.98 38.77
N GLU A 215 -34.04 56.26 39.11
CA GLU A 215 -33.59 56.63 40.44
C GLU A 215 -34.55 56.08 41.48
N LYS A 216 -34.02 55.41 42.52
CA LYS A 216 -34.53 55.52 43.88
C LYS A 216 -33.40 55.46 44.90
N CYS A 217 -33.16 56.61 45.53
CA CYS A 217 -32.80 56.71 46.93
C CYS A 217 -33.71 55.81 47.78
N PHE A 218 -33.15 55.07 48.76
CA PHE A 218 -33.61 55.02 50.15
C PHE A 218 -32.77 54.02 50.98
N PHE A 219 -32.39 54.47 52.19
CA PHE A 219 -32.03 53.72 53.40
C PHE A 219 -30.61 53.13 53.62
N ALA A 220 -29.75 54.00 54.16
CA ALA A 220 -29.14 53.92 55.49
C ALA A 220 -29.00 52.58 56.26
N ALA A 221 -27.73 52.33 56.63
CA ALA A 221 -27.22 52.14 57.99
C ALA A 221 -27.17 50.74 58.65
N LEU A 222 -26.01 50.53 59.31
CA LEU A 222 -25.72 49.65 60.47
C LEU A 222 -25.71 48.14 60.18
N SER A 223 -24.89 47.28 60.79
CA SER A 223 -23.81 47.39 61.76
C SER A 223 -23.15 45.99 61.87
N SER A 224 -21.93 45.97 62.42
CA SER A 224 -21.44 44.99 63.42
C SER A 224 -21.44 43.48 63.11
N THR A 225 -20.22 42.95 62.97
CA THR A 225 -19.63 41.82 63.74
C THR A 225 -20.48 40.58 64.05
N SER A 226 -20.01 39.40 63.62
CA SER A 226 -19.32 38.40 64.47
C SER A 226 -19.52 36.94 64.00
N ASN A 227 -18.38 36.24 63.88
CA ASN A 227 -18.05 34.81 64.03
C ASN A 227 -19.18 33.75 64.12
N LEU A 228 -18.98 32.56 63.51
CA LEU A 228 -18.38 31.37 64.19
C LEU A 228 -18.41 30.07 63.31
N ILE A 229 -17.22 29.46 63.14
CA ILE A 229 -16.83 28.01 63.20
C ILE A 229 -17.52 26.92 62.33
N TYR A 230 -16.69 26.15 61.58
CA TYR A 230 -16.38 24.69 61.71
C TYR A 230 -15.44 24.29 60.53
N ALA A 231 -14.13 24.13 60.73
CA ALA A 231 -13.40 22.88 61.00
C ALA A 231 -13.73 21.68 60.08
N LYS A 232 -12.75 21.14 59.33
CA LYS A 232 -11.96 19.93 59.71
C LYS A 232 -11.23 19.26 58.51
N LYS A 233 -9.90 19.31 58.59
CA LYS A 233 -8.84 18.31 58.26
C LYS A 233 -8.76 17.62 56.89
N GLU A 234 -7.67 17.97 56.20
CA GLU A 234 -6.91 17.10 55.31
C GLU A 234 -5.82 16.32 56.07
N HIS A 235 -5.64 15.05 55.70
CA HIS A 235 -4.46 14.19 55.85
C HIS A 235 -4.62 13.14 54.72
N GLY A 236 -3.67 12.69 53.90
CA GLY A 236 -2.22 12.70 53.93
C GLY A 236 -1.72 11.32 53.45
N SER A 237 -0.67 11.30 52.62
CA SER A 237 0.30 10.21 52.36
C SER A 237 0.10 9.16 51.23
N LEU A 238 1.02 9.30 50.25
CA LEU A 238 1.85 8.37 49.42
C LEU A 238 1.95 6.86 49.82
N PRO A 239 2.73 6.01 49.10
CA PRO A 239 2.79 5.68 47.66
C PRO A 239 2.84 4.13 47.43
N ARG A 240 2.73 3.61 46.20
CA ARG A 240 3.12 2.19 45.90
C ARG A 240 3.82 2.00 44.55
N LYS A 241 5.01 1.40 44.63
CA LYS A 241 5.82 0.77 43.57
C LYS A 241 5.18 -0.54 43.09
N CYS A 242 5.38 -0.88 41.81
CA CYS A 242 5.22 -2.21 41.23
C CYS A 242 6.09 -2.26 39.95
N ARG A 243 6.84 -3.29 39.54
CA ARG A 243 7.43 -4.48 40.15
C ARG A 243 8.47 -4.96 39.11
N LYS A 244 9.66 -5.39 39.54
CA LYS A 244 10.69 -6.02 38.68
C LYS A 244 10.17 -7.36 38.13
N ARG A 245 10.53 -7.72 36.89
CA ARG A 245 10.52 -9.13 36.43
C ARG A 245 11.88 -9.48 35.81
N VAL A 246 12.33 -10.68 36.18
CA VAL A 246 13.70 -11.20 36.09
C VAL A 246 13.83 -12.15 34.90
N ASN A 247 15.02 -12.13 34.29
CA ASN A 247 15.54 -13.05 33.28
C ASN A 247 15.42 -14.54 33.65
N ARG A 248 15.18 -15.39 32.65
CA ARG A 248 15.57 -16.81 32.66
C ARG A 248 15.69 -17.34 31.23
N TYR A 249 16.91 -17.51 30.73
CA TYR A 249 17.28 -18.57 29.78
C TYR A 249 18.74 -18.95 30.05
N ALA A 250 18.95 -20.15 30.57
CA ALA A 250 20.24 -20.80 30.69
C ALA A 250 20.16 -22.14 29.94
N LYS A 251 21.11 -22.30 29.01
CA LYS A 251 21.84 -23.50 28.59
C LYS A 251 21.16 -24.86 28.78
N GLU A 252 21.13 -25.65 27.69
CA GLU A 252 21.90 -26.90 27.61
C GLU A 252 21.97 -27.45 26.18
N SER A 253 23.19 -27.72 25.72
CA SER A 253 23.51 -28.67 24.66
C SER A 253 23.89 -30.00 25.32
N PRO A 254 23.70 -31.14 24.63
CA PRO A 254 24.87 -31.98 24.41
C PRO A 254 24.98 -32.67 23.04
N LYS A 255 26.24 -32.67 22.61
CA LYS A 255 27.07 -33.51 21.72
C LYS A 255 26.60 -34.92 21.28
N ASN A 256 27.03 -35.22 20.04
CA ASN A 256 27.66 -36.46 19.51
C ASN A 256 26.86 -37.74 19.18
N ALA A 257 26.89 -38.15 17.90
CA ALA A 257 27.42 -39.43 17.35
C ALA A 257 27.04 -39.52 15.84
N ARG A 258 27.97 -39.43 14.87
CA ARG A 258 28.79 -40.50 14.22
C ARG A 258 28.04 -41.50 13.31
N TYR A 259 28.59 -41.66 12.09
CA TYR A 259 28.43 -42.71 11.05
C TYR A 259 27.11 -42.69 10.23
N THR A 260 27.06 -42.84 8.89
CA THR A 260 27.88 -43.59 7.91
C THR A 260 27.76 -42.96 6.50
N SER A 261 28.85 -43.03 5.73
CA SER A 261 28.88 -43.08 4.26
C SER A 261 28.27 -44.39 3.74
N VAL A 262 27.64 -44.41 2.56
CA VAL A 262 27.63 -45.51 1.55
C VAL A 262 26.67 -45.16 0.38
N TRP A 263 27.22 -45.19 -0.86
CA TRP A 263 26.66 -45.07 -2.24
C TRP A 263 25.82 -43.86 -2.64
#